data_AF-A0A818F0X4-F1
#
_entry.id   AF-A0A818F0X4-F1
#
_cell.length_a   1.000
_cell.length_b   1.000
_cell.length_c   1.000
_cell.angle_alpha   90.00
_cell.angle_beta   90.00
_cell.angle_gamma   90.00
#
_symmetry.space_group_name_H-M   'P 1'
#
loop_
_entity.id
_entity.type
_entity.pdbx_description
1 polymer ?
#
loop_
_entity_poly.entity_id
_entity_poly.type
_entity_poly.pdbx_seq_one_letter_code
_entity_poly.pdbx_strand_id
1 'polypeptide(L)'
;MDAWLLLDYSQQKIIPLNEIQISTPIDSEENPYSWLICSPKKSFIVRANSDRERQEWLTHLERCIQAACGGNTTQHKAVAAYWVPDDKADTCMHCHISKFSTYNRKHHCRNCGYIVCEGCSKNRFLLPHLDSKRVRVCDSCFSKLNMNNMNDSHPNQRDSSDSDGEENHANYSPIPATFYQNIENL
;
A
#
# COMPACT_ATOMS: atom_id res chain seq x y z
N MET A 1 9.46 37.32 -10.51
CA MET A 1 8.81 36.82 -11.75
C MET A 1 8.41 35.40 -11.45
N ASP A 2 7.17 35.24 -11.03
CA ASP A 2 6.70 34.09 -10.29
C ASP A 2 6.58 32.85 -11.18
N ALA A 3 7.34 31.82 -10.83
CA ALA A 3 7.27 30.49 -11.43
C ALA A 3 6.09 29.67 -10.88
N TRP A 4 4.96 30.31 -10.57
CA TRP A 4 3.66 29.65 -10.46
C TRP A 4 3.15 29.35 -11.88
N LEU A 5 3.95 28.58 -12.61
CA LEU A 5 3.57 28.04 -13.90
C LEU A 5 2.36 27.14 -13.67
N LEU A 6 1.23 27.60 -14.20
CA LEU A 6 0.20 26.81 -14.87
C LEU A 6 0.39 25.30 -14.62
N LEU A 7 -0.38 24.75 -13.68
CA LEU A 7 -0.64 23.31 -13.66
C LEU A 7 -1.07 22.94 -15.07
N ASP A 8 -0.22 22.24 -15.82
CA ASP A 8 -0.58 21.73 -17.13
C ASP A 8 -1.63 20.63 -16.92
N TYR A 9 -2.89 21.04 -16.97
CA TYR A 9 -4.06 20.18 -16.81
C TYR A 9 -4.15 19.08 -17.88
N SER A 10 -3.27 19.07 -18.90
CA SER A 10 -3.29 18.09 -19.99
C SER A 10 -2.82 16.68 -19.60
N GLN A 11 -2.18 16.50 -18.44
CA GLN A 11 -1.70 15.19 -17.96
C GLN A 11 -2.49 14.64 -16.77
N GLN A 12 -3.75 15.03 -16.61
CA GLN A 12 -4.59 14.49 -15.55
C GLN A 12 -4.79 12.98 -15.71
N LYS A 13 -4.39 12.23 -14.68
CA LYS A 13 -4.73 10.81 -14.55
C LYS A 13 -6.07 10.71 -13.82
N ILE A 14 -7.10 10.31 -14.54
CA ILE A 14 -8.43 10.06 -13.97
C ILE A 14 -8.41 8.68 -13.30
N ILE A 15 -8.81 8.63 -12.04
CA ILE A 15 -8.93 7.38 -11.26
C ILE A 15 -10.40 7.23 -10.85
N PRO A 16 -11.08 6.15 -11.26
CA PRO A 16 -12.45 5.90 -10.84
C PRO A 16 -12.55 5.74 -9.31
N LEU A 17 -13.51 6.42 -8.69
CA LEU A 17 -13.67 6.40 -7.22
C LEU A 17 -14.06 5.01 -6.69
N ASN A 18 -14.71 4.17 -7.49
CA ASN A 18 -15.02 2.78 -7.13
C ASN A 18 -13.81 1.83 -7.21
N GLU A 19 -12.62 2.33 -7.54
CA GLU A 19 -11.37 1.58 -7.59
C GLU A 19 -10.36 2.01 -6.52
N ILE A 20 -10.65 3.05 -5.74
CA ILE A 20 -9.74 3.54 -4.71
C ILE A 20 -10.12 3.06 -3.31
N GLN A 21 -9.13 2.96 -2.46
CA GLN A 21 -9.25 2.76 -1.02
C GLN A 21 -8.53 3.91 -0.30
N ILE A 22 -9.03 4.29 0.87
CA ILE A 22 -8.40 5.30 1.72
C ILE A 22 -7.82 4.60 2.93
N SER A 23 -6.60 4.97 3.31
CA SER A 23 -5.95 4.47 4.51
C SER A 23 -5.07 5.53 5.17
N THR A 24 -4.63 5.24 6.39
CA THR A 24 -3.64 6.06 7.09
C THR A 24 -2.24 5.77 6.57
N PRO A 25 -1.40 6.80 6.31
CA PRO A 25 -0.01 6.60 5.91
C PRO A 25 0.85 6.16 7.10
N ILE A 26 2.01 5.56 6.81
CA ILE A 26 2.91 4.98 7.81
C ILE A 26 3.54 6.08 8.70
N ASP A 27 3.74 7.27 8.14
CA ASP A 27 4.35 8.45 8.77
C ASP A 27 3.30 9.46 9.27
N SER A 28 2.11 8.99 9.66
CA SER A 28 1.00 9.87 10.08
C SER A 28 1.32 10.73 11.30
N GLU A 29 2.27 10.32 12.14
CA GLU A 29 2.73 11.13 13.28
C GLU A 29 3.54 12.36 12.84
N GLU A 30 4.39 12.22 11.81
CA GLU A 30 5.15 13.33 11.22
C GLU A 30 4.29 14.20 10.31
N ASN A 31 3.28 13.60 9.66
CA ASN A 31 2.41 14.24 8.69
C ASN A 31 0.93 14.11 9.09
N PRO A 32 0.48 14.80 10.16
CA PRO A 32 -0.85 14.60 10.74
C PRO A 32 -2.01 15.03 9.82
N TYR A 33 -1.72 15.86 8.81
CA TYR A 33 -2.72 16.36 7.86
C TYR A 33 -2.73 15.59 6.54
N SER A 34 -2.23 14.35 6.54
CA SER A 34 -2.12 13.51 5.35
C SER A 34 -2.98 12.25 5.40
N TRP A 35 -3.27 11.70 4.22
CA TRP A 35 -3.94 10.41 4.04
C TRP A 35 -3.38 9.69 2.81
N LEU A 36 -3.50 8.37 2.77
CA LEU A 36 -3.07 7.54 1.65
C LEU A 36 -4.26 7.23 0.76
N ILE A 37 -4.15 7.54 -0.53
CA ILE A 37 -5.04 7.05 -1.57
C ILE A 37 -4.39 5.82 -2.22
N CYS A 38 -5.05 4.69 -2.08
CA CYS A 38 -4.67 3.42 -2.68
C CYS A 38 -5.44 3.21 -3.98
N SER A 39 -4.76 3.03 -5.11
CA SER A 39 -5.40 2.75 -6.41
C SER A 39 -4.81 1.49 -7.05
N PRO A 40 -5.44 0.90 -8.10
CA PRO A 40 -4.95 -0.33 -8.70
C PRO A 40 -3.54 -0.23 -9.29
N LYS A 41 -3.13 0.97 -9.74
CA LYS A 41 -1.86 1.18 -10.45
C LYS A 41 -0.84 2.01 -9.69
N LYS A 42 -1.27 2.95 -8.86
CA LYS A 42 -0.35 3.80 -8.10
C LYS A 42 -1.02 4.36 -6.84
N SER A 43 -0.38 4.15 -5.71
CA SER A 43 -0.84 4.69 -4.43
C SER A 43 0.05 5.85 -4.01
N PHE A 44 -0.55 6.86 -3.40
CA PHE A 44 0.14 8.12 -3.09
C PHE A 44 -0.47 8.83 -1.89
N ILE A 45 0.38 9.53 -1.16
CA ILE A 45 -0.03 10.36 -0.03
C ILE A 45 -0.55 11.69 -0.56
N VAL A 46 -1.69 12.11 -0.01
CA VAL A 46 -2.25 13.45 -0.20
C VAL A 46 -2.17 14.17 1.13
N ARG A 47 -1.88 15.47 1.08
CA ARG A 47 -1.73 16.32 2.27
C ARG A 47 -2.63 17.55 2.13
N ALA A 48 -3.31 17.88 3.21
CA ALA A 48 -4.04 19.12 3.39
C ALA A 48 -3.17 20.17 4.13
N ASN A 49 -3.61 21.42 4.07
CA ASN A 49 -2.99 22.54 4.77
C ASN A 49 -3.45 22.65 6.24
N SER A 50 -4.51 21.92 6.61
CA SER A 50 -5.02 21.85 7.99
C SER A 50 -5.77 20.54 8.26
N ASP A 51 -5.97 20.22 9.54
CA ASP A 51 -6.77 19.05 9.94
C ASP A 51 -8.23 19.18 9.51
N ARG A 52 -8.79 20.40 9.55
CA ARG A 52 -10.15 20.67 9.09
C ARG A 52 -10.30 20.34 7.60
N GLU A 53 -9.41 20.87 6.77
CA GLU A 53 -9.42 20.58 5.34
C GLU A 53 -9.25 19.07 5.08
N ARG A 54 -8.35 18.40 5.81
CA ARG A 54 -8.22 16.93 5.73
C ARG A 54 -9.55 16.23 6.02
N GLN A 55 -10.22 16.58 7.11
CA GLN A 55 -11.50 15.96 7.50
C GLN A 55 -12.59 16.22 6.47
N GLU A 56 -12.68 17.45 5.94
CA GLU A 56 -13.63 17.80 4.88
C GLU A 56 -13.39 16.96 3.61
N TRP A 57 -12.13 16.80 3.18
CA TRP A 57 -11.77 15.94 2.05
C TRP A 57 -12.09 14.47 2.28
N LEU A 58 -11.69 13.91 3.43
CA LEU A 58 -11.93 12.50 3.76
C LEU A 58 -13.42 12.19 3.78
N THR A 59 -14.20 13.02 4.48
CA THR A 59 -15.66 12.89 4.55
C THR A 59 -16.29 12.90 3.16
N HIS A 60 -15.86 13.83 2.30
CA HIS A 60 -16.40 13.92 0.94
C HIS A 60 -16.03 12.71 0.08
N LEU A 61 -14.76 12.28 0.12
CA LEU A 61 -14.28 11.13 -0.64
C LEU A 61 -14.99 9.84 -0.22
N GLU A 62 -15.08 9.56 1.08
CA GLU A 62 -15.76 8.36 1.61
C GLU A 62 -17.22 8.30 1.14
N ARG A 63 -17.94 9.41 1.22
CA ARG A 63 -19.32 9.51 0.72
C ARG A 63 -19.41 9.21 -0.78
N CYS A 64 -18.51 9.77 -1.57
CA CYS A 64 -18.50 9.55 -3.02
C CYS A 64 -18.10 8.13 -3.42
N ILE A 65 -17.16 7.52 -2.71
CA ILE A 65 -16.77 6.10 -2.90
C ILE A 65 -17.96 5.20 -2.57
N GLN A 66 -18.63 5.42 -1.44
CA GLN A 66 -19.79 4.64 -1.03
C GLN A 66 -20.94 4.73 -2.06
N ALA A 67 -21.21 5.93 -2.56
CA ALA A 67 -22.20 6.15 -3.61
C ALA A 67 -21.82 5.46 -4.93
N ALA A 68 -20.54 5.52 -5.33
CA ALA A 68 -20.04 4.89 -6.55
C ALA A 68 -20.03 3.36 -6.49
N CYS A 69 -19.88 2.78 -5.29
CA CYS A 69 -19.90 1.33 -5.06
C CYS A 69 -21.32 0.75 -4.88
N GLY A 70 -22.36 1.58 -4.84
CA GLY A 70 -23.75 1.12 -4.78
C GLY A 70 -24.11 0.38 -3.50
N GLY A 71 -23.49 0.71 -2.37
CA GLY A 71 -23.77 0.09 -1.06
C GLY A 71 -23.10 -1.28 -0.83
N ASN A 72 -22.53 -1.91 -1.86
CA ASN A 72 -21.59 -3.00 -1.67
C ASN A 72 -20.26 -2.39 -1.25
N THR A 73 -19.94 -2.44 0.06
CA THR A 73 -18.62 -2.10 0.60
C THR A 73 -17.56 -2.67 -0.33
N THR A 74 -16.66 -1.80 -0.80
CA THR A 74 -15.54 -2.08 -1.70
C THR A 74 -15.07 -3.52 -1.52
N GLN A 75 -15.52 -4.43 -2.39
CA GLN A 75 -14.91 -5.74 -2.54
C GLN A 75 -13.41 -5.47 -2.62
N HIS A 76 -12.59 -6.09 -1.76
CA HIS A 76 -11.17 -5.79 -1.58
C HIS A 76 -10.39 -5.90 -2.90
N LYS A 77 -10.51 -4.89 -3.76
CA LYS A 77 -9.84 -4.79 -5.04
C LYS A 77 -8.36 -4.66 -4.75
N ALA A 78 -7.56 -5.40 -5.49
CA ALA A 78 -6.12 -5.33 -5.36
C ALA A 78 -5.65 -3.90 -5.72
N VAL A 79 -5.01 -3.25 -4.76
CA VAL A 79 -4.42 -1.92 -4.90
C VAL A 79 -2.89 -2.03 -4.95
N ALA A 80 -2.26 -1.09 -5.63
CA ALA A 80 -0.81 -0.97 -5.62
C ALA A 80 -0.31 -0.58 -4.23
N ALA A 81 0.87 -1.06 -3.83
CA ALA A 81 1.50 -0.59 -2.60
C ALA A 81 1.96 0.87 -2.74
N TYR A 82 1.89 1.62 -1.64
CA TYR A 82 2.62 2.87 -1.50
C TYR A 82 4.12 2.59 -1.41
N TRP A 83 4.91 3.17 -2.32
CA TRP A 83 6.36 3.04 -2.25
C TRP A 83 6.93 4.07 -1.30
N VAL A 84 7.63 3.58 -0.28
CA VAL A 84 8.33 4.44 0.67
C VAL A 84 9.37 5.27 -0.10
N PRO A 85 9.42 6.60 0.09
CA PRO A 85 10.41 7.46 -0.55
C PRO A 85 11.84 7.05 -0.19
N ASP A 86 12.77 7.15 -1.14
CA ASP A 86 14.14 6.68 -0.94
C ASP A 86 14.84 7.38 0.24
N ASP A 87 14.57 8.66 0.47
CA ASP A 87 15.09 9.45 1.58
C ASP A 87 14.55 9.04 2.96
N LYS A 88 13.47 8.24 3.01
CA LYS A 88 12.85 7.77 4.25
C LYS A 88 13.42 6.44 4.77
N ALA A 89 14.42 5.85 4.12
CA ALA A 89 15.05 4.62 4.60
C ALA A 89 16.55 4.56 4.35
N ASP A 90 17.35 4.60 5.42
CA ASP A 90 18.81 4.43 5.36
C ASP A 90 19.26 2.98 5.57
N THR A 91 18.37 2.12 6.04
CA THR A 91 18.60 0.70 6.22
C THR A 91 17.48 -0.14 5.64
N CYS A 92 17.77 -1.38 5.28
CA CYS A 92 16.79 -2.31 4.76
C CYS A 92 15.64 -2.50 5.76
N MET A 93 14.40 -2.23 5.33
CA MET A 93 13.19 -2.33 6.17
C MET A 93 12.76 -3.76 6.48
N HIS A 94 13.54 -4.77 6.08
CA HIS A 94 13.30 -6.17 6.46
C HIS A 94 14.36 -6.73 7.39
N CYS A 95 15.63 -6.67 7.00
CA CYS A 95 16.69 -7.20 7.86
C CYS A 95 17.15 -6.20 8.91
N HIS A 96 16.90 -4.91 8.71
CA HIS A 96 17.38 -3.80 9.55
C HIS A 96 18.91 -3.76 9.79
N ILE A 97 19.67 -4.62 9.10
CA ILE A 97 21.12 -4.78 9.22
C ILE A 97 21.84 -4.07 8.09
N SER A 98 21.37 -4.21 6.85
CA SER A 98 22.03 -3.64 5.67
C SER A 98 21.78 -2.14 5.57
N LYS A 99 22.82 -1.33 5.78
CA LYS A 99 22.81 0.12 5.48
C LYS A 99 22.94 0.38 3.99
N PHE A 100 22.13 1.27 3.45
CA PHE A 100 22.18 1.65 2.04
C PHE A 100 23.33 2.62 1.78
N SER A 101 23.89 2.53 0.57
CA SER A 101 24.99 3.38 0.10
C SER A 101 25.00 3.41 -1.42
N THR A 102 25.96 4.12 -2.02
CA THR A 102 26.16 4.11 -3.48
C THR A 102 26.43 2.71 -4.04
N TYR A 103 27.02 1.83 -3.23
CA TYR A 103 27.31 0.43 -3.59
C TYR A 103 26.19 -0.53 -3.17
N ASN A 104 25.59 -0.33 -1.99
CA ASN A 104 24.42 -1.10 -1.55
C ASN A 104 23.13 -0.33 -1.85
N ARG A 105 22.58 -0.57 -3.04
CA ARG A 105 21.47 0.22 -3.57
C ARG A 105 20.12 -0.15 -2.93
N LYS A 106 19.22 0.83 -2.89
CA LYS A 106 17.83 0.69 -2.46
C LYS A 106 17.02 -0.05 -3.52
N HIS A 107 16.09 -0.91 -3.10
CA HIS A 107 15.12 -1.55 -3.98
C HIS A 107 13.73 -1.53 -3.36
N HIS A 108 12.70 -1.25 -4.14
CA HIS A 108 11.32 -1.40 -3.64
C HIS A 108 10.78 -2.81 -3.85
N CYS A 109 10.13 -3.36 -2.84
CA CYS A 109 9.22 -4.50 -3.03
C CYS A 109 7.96 -4.01 -3.74
N ARG A 110 7.61 -4.60 -4.89
CA ARG A 110 6.42 -4.16 -5.65
C ARG A 110 5.09 -4.52 -4.98
N ASN A 111 5.11 -5.48 -4.05
CA ASN A 111 3.91 -5.92 -3.33
C ASN A 111 3.63 -5.14 -2.05
N CYS A 112 4.65 -4.76 -1.27
CA CYS A 112 4.46 -4.03 0.00
C CYS A 112 5.05 -2.62 0.00
N GLY A 113 5.81 -2.23 -1.03
CA GLY A 113 6.34 -0.87 -1.18
C GLY A 113 7.55 -0.52 -0.32
N TYR A 114 7.98 -1.40 0.58
CA TYR A 114 9.15 -1.18 1.43
C TYR A 114 10.47 -1.14 0.65
N ILE A 115 11.42 -0.39 1.21
CA ILE A 115 12.80 -0.31 0.71
C ILE A 115 13.63 -1.43 1.35
N VAL A 116 14.21 -2.26 0.49
CA VAL A 116 14.84 -3.53 0.84
C VAL A 116 16.18 -3.67 0.11
N CYS A 117 17.13 -4.37 0.73
CA CYS A 117 18.41 -4.69 0.07
C CYS A 117 18.24 -5.86 -0.92
N GLU A 118 19.24 -6.06 -1.79
CA GLU A 118 19.25 -7.18 -2.74
C GLU A 118 19.12 -8.52 -2.02
N GLY A 119 19.77 -8.66 -0.86
CA GLY A 119 19.75 -9.88 -0.04
C GLY A 119 18.35 -10.30 0.42
N CYS A 120 17.44 -9.35 0.67
CA CYS A 120 16.07 -9.59 1.14
C CYS A 120 15.02 -9.60 0.02
N SER A 121 15.44 -9.49 -1.25
CA SER A 121 14.53 -9.29 -2.38
C SER A 121 14.98 -9.99 -3.64
N LYS A 122 15.54 -11.19 -3.52
CA LYS A 122 16.09 -11.98 -4.63
C LYS A 122 15.01 -12.48 -5.59
N ASN A 123 13.76 -12.48 -5.15
CA ASN A 123 12.67 -13.12 -5.84
C ASN A 123 11.86 -12.16 -6.72
N ARG A 124 11.23 -12.73 -7.76
CA ARG A 124 10.29 -12.02 -8.64
C ARG A 124 8.97 -12.77 -8.73
N PHE A 125 7.86 -12.03 -8.66
CA PHE A 125 6.50 -12.59 -8.68
C PHE A 125 5.62 -11.84 -9.68
N LEU A 126 4.64 -12.53 -10.27
CA LEU A 126 3.66 -11.90 -11.17
C LEU A 126 2.56 -11.27 -10.33
N LEU A 127 2.39 -9.95 -10.41
CA LEU A 127 1.33 -9.20 -9.72
C LEU A 127 0.34 -8.69 -10.78
N PRO A 128 -0.73 -9.45 -11.13
CA PRO A 128 -1.57 -9.17 -12.30
C PRO A 128 -2.23 -7.79 -12.28
N HIS A 129 -2.54 -7.26 -11.09
CA HIS A 129 -3.12 -5.94 -10.93
C HIS A 129 -2.13 -4.81 -11.29
N LEU A 130 -0.82 -5.04 -11.21
CA LEU A 130 0.21 -4.05 -11.55
C LEU A 130 0.67 -4.17 -13.00
N ASP A 131 1.22 -5.33 -13.37
CA ASP A 131 1.90 -5.55 -14.64
C ASP A 131 1.72 -7.01 -15.10
N SER A 132 1.82 -7.21 -16.40
CA SER A 132 1.93 -8.51 -17.09
C SER A 132 3.26 -9.25 -16.82
N LYS A 133 4.27 -8.57 -16.28
CA LYS A 133 5.61 -9.12 -16.05
C LYS A 133 5.87 -9.43 -14.58
N ARG A 134 6.79 -10.37 -14.32
CA ARG A 134 7.28 -10.66 -12.97
C ARG A 134 8.11 -9.50 -12.42
N VAL A 135 7.69 -8.96 -11.28
CA VAL A 135 8.31 -7.82 -10.60
C VAL A 135 9.02 -8.24 -9.32
N ARG A 136 10.01 -7.45 -8.89
CA ARG A 136 10.77 -7.73 -7.67
C ARG A 136 9.86 -7.68 -6.44
N VAL A 137 9.95 -8.69 -5.59
CA VAL A 137 9.28 -8.73 -4.29
C VAL A 137 10.28 -9.11 -3.20
N CYS A 138 10.05 -8.65 -1.99
CA CYS A 138 10.82 -9.12 -0.85
C CYS A 138 10.52 -10.59 -0.54
N ASP A 139 11.41 -11.25 0.17
CA ASP A 139 11.27 -12.68 0.46
C ASP A 139 10.02 -12.97 1.31
N SER A 140 9.65 -12.06 2.23
CA SER A 140 8.40 -12.16 2.99
C SER A 140 7.16 -12.14 2.11
N CYS A 141 7.10 -11.21 1.13
CA CYS A 141 5.98 -11.15 0.19
C CYS A 141 5.98 -12.36 -0.74
N PHE A 142 7.14 -12.80 -1.21
CA PHE A 142 7.25 -13.97 -2.08
C PHE A 142 6.66 -15.22 -1.42
N SER A 143 7.04 -15.49 -0.17
CA SER A 143 6.51 -16.63 0.59
C SER A 143 4.98 -16.58 0.74
N LYS A 144 4.43 -15.42 1.13
CA LYS A 144 2.98 -15.23 1.27
C LYS A 144 2.22 -15.42 -0.05
N LEU A 145 2.72 -14.80 -1.12
CA LEU A 145 2.09 -14.90 -2.44
C LEU A 145 2.14 -16.33 -3.00
N ASN A 146 3.22 -17.06 -2.74
CA ASN A 146 3.34 -18.45 -3.17
C ASN A 146 2.41 -19.39 -2.40
N MET A 147 2.22 -19.16 -1.09
CA MET A 147 1.23 -19.91 -0.29
C MET A 147 -0.19 -19.72 -0.84
N ASN A 148 -0.57 -18.48 -1.17
CA ASN A 148 -1.89 -18.20 -1.71
C ASN A 148 -2.13 -18.90 -3.07
N ASN A 149 -1.12 -18.93 -3.94
CA ASN A 149 -1.23 -19.59 -5.25
C ASN A 149 -1.38 -21.12 -5.14
N MET A 150 -0.76 -21.74 -4.12
CA MET A 150 -0.91 -23.18 -3.88
C MET A 150 -2.33 -23.53 -3.38
N ASN A 151 -2.94 -22.66 -2.58
CA ASN A 151 -4.32 -22.85 -2.11
C ASN A 151 -5.36 -22.72 -3.24
N ASP A 152 -5.09 -21.91 -4.27
CA ASP A 152 -5.97 -21.78 -5.45
C ASP A 152 -5.88 -22.99 -6.41
N SER A 153 -4.90 -23.87 -6.22
CA SER A 153 -4.60 -24.99 -7.14
C SER A 153 -5.25 -26.33 -6.74
N HIS A 154 -6.05 -26.38 -5.67
CA HIS A 154 -6.78 -27.60 -5.30
C HIS A 154 -8.22 -27.58 -5.86
N PRO A 155 -8.61 -28.48 -6.79
CA PRO A 155 -9.99 -28.58 -7.22
C PRO A 155 -10.83 -29.10 -6.06
N ASN A 156 -11.75 -28.25 -5.63
CA ASN A 156 -12.80 -28.51 -4.65
C ASN A 156 -13.63 -29.76 -5.05
N GLN A 157 -13.45 -30.89 -4.36
CA GLN A 157 -14.49 -31.93 -4.31
C GLN A 157 -15.41 -31.60 -3.13
N ARG A 158 -16.67 -31.35 -3.47
CA ARG A 158 -17.78 -30.94 -2.60
C ARG A 158 -18.13 -32.07 -1.62
N ASP A 159 -18.57 -31.70 -0.42
CA ASP A 159 -19.89 -32.15 0.02
C ASP A 159 -20.49 -31.21 1.08
N SER A 160 -21.81 -31.09 0.98
CA SER A 160 -22.69 -30.15 1.67
C SER A 160 -22.96 -30.55 3.11
N SER A 161 -23.04 -29.56 4.01
CA SER A 161 -23.94 -29.60 5.18
C SER A 161 -24.04 -28.22 5.83
N ASP A 162 -25.27 -27.74 5.95
CA ASP A 162 -25.69 -26.57 6.73
C ASP A 162 -25.20 -26.62 8.18
N SER A 163 -24.78 -25.48 8.74
CA SER A 163 -25.04 -25.07 10.13
C SER A 163 -24.60 -23.63 10.37
N ASP A 164 -25.35 -23.00 11.27
CA ASP A 164 -25.44 -21.57 11.56
C ASP A 164 -24.17 -20.91 12.13
N GLY A 165 -24.06 -19.60 11.83
CA GLY A 165 -23.49 -18.52 12.65
C GLY A 165 -22.16 -18.74 13.38
N GLU A 166 -21.12 -18.00 12.95
CA GLU A 166 -20.20 -17.30 13.87
C GLU A 166 -19.37 -16.25 13.10
N GLU A 167 -19.41 -15.01 13.59
CA GLU A 167 -18.69 -13.87 13.04
C GLU A 167 -17.18 -14.06 13.23
N ASN A 168 -16.45 -14.28 12.13
CA ASN A 168 -15.00 -14.35 12.15
C ASN A 168 -14.41 -12.97 11.80
N HIS A 169 -14.05 -12.20 12.83
CA HIS A 169 -13.25 -10.99 12.70
C HIS A 169 -11.97 -11.30 11.91
N ALA A 170 -11.92 -10.81 10.67
CA ALA A 170 -10.76 -10.94 9.81
C ALA A 170 -9.53 -10.33 10.49
N ASN A 171 -8.55 -11.19 10.75
CA ASN A 171 -7.21 -10.90 11.21
C ASN A 171 -6.49 -9.93 10.27
N TYR A 172 -6.64 -8.63 10.51
CA TYR A 172 -5.60 -7.67 10.16
C TYR A 172 -4.64 -7.65 11.34
N SER A 173 -3.47 -8.29 11.21
CA SER A 173 -2.43 -8.17 12.23
C SER A 173 -1.99 -6.70 12.31
N PRO A 174 -2.11 -6.04 13.47
CA PRO A 174 -1.56 -4.71 13.66
C PRO A 174 -0.04 -4.77 13.53
N ILE A 175 0.55 -3.76 12.90
CA ILE A 175 2.00 -3.56 12.86
C ILE A 175 2.49 -3.42 14.32
N PRO A 176 3.48 -4.21 14.79
CA PRO A 176 3.94 -4.14 16.17
C PRO A 176 4.52 -2.76 16.53
N ALA A 177 4.06 -2.20 17.64
CA ALA A 177 4.36 -0.86 18.14
C ALA A 177 5.76 -0.69 18.78
N THR A 178 6.76 -1.49 18.42
CA THR A 178 8.04 -1.55 19.17
C THR A 178 9.27 -0.99 18.43
N PHE A 179 9.11 -0.17 17.38
CA PHE A 179 10.24 0.18 16.51
C PHE A 179 10.86 1.58 16.70
N TYR A 180 10.40 2.40 17.65
CA TYR A 180 10.93 3.76 17.78
C TYR A 180 11.92 3.89 18.94
N GLN A 181 13.20 3.68 18.63
CA GLN A 181 14.30 4.33 19.33
C GLN A 181 15.22 5.00 18.32
N ASN A 182 15.53 6.26 18.66
CA ASN A 182 16.55 7.16 18.11
C ASN A 182 16.06 8.11 17.01
N ILE A 183 15.26 9.07 17.47
CA ILE A 183 15.24 10.45 16.95
C ILE A 183 16.45 11.17 17.53
N GLU A 184 17.36 11.66 16.68
CA GLU A 184 18.04 12.94 16.90
C GLU A 184 18.39 13.61 15.56
N ASN A 185 17.85 14.82 15.42
CA ASN A 185 18.32 15.95 14.60
C ASN A 185 18.35 15.78 13.07
N LEU A 186 17.37 16.39 12.40
CA LEU A 186 17.54 17.65 11.63
C LEU A 186 16.17 18.27 11.30
#